data_AF-A0A345DR29-F1
#
_entry.id   AF-A0A345DR29-F1
#
_cell.length_a   1.000
_cell.length_b   1.000
_cell.length_c   1.000
_cell.angle_alpha   90.00
_cell.angle_beta   90.00
_cell.angle_gamma   90.00
#
_symmetry.space_group_name_H-M   'P 1'
#
loop_
_entity.id
_entity.type
_entity.pdbx_description
1 polymer ?
#
loop_
_entity_poly.entity_id
_entity_poly.type
_entity_poly.pdbx_seq_one_letter_code
_entity_poly.pdbx_strand_id
1 'polypeptide(L)'
;MKQDNWKLNTSSTLQDNKWYIAIVNELEFDDFSIIKFNFKDKLVWSVGVPYHIINGVWYIVNSYYRWDGVGEPQIPTIDKNSCEINYWLK
;
A
#
# COMPACT_ATOMS: atom_id res chain seq x y z
N MET A 1 -23.78 -2.00 -4.05
CA MET A 1 -22.57 -1.50 -4.72
C MET A 1 -21.41 -2.29 -4.13
N LYS A 2 -20.61 -2.98 -4.95
CA LYS A 2 -19.49 -3.80 -4.45
C LYS A 2 -18.45 -2.87 -3.82
N GLN A 3 -18.53 -2.70 -2.50
CA GLN A 3 -17.49 -2.10 -1.70
C GLN A 3 -16.22 -2.96 -1.86
N ASP A 4 -15.14 -2.26 -2.18
CA ASP A 4 -13.75 -2.69 -2.20
C ASP A 4 -13.27 -3.58 -3.36
N ASN A 5 -12.90 -2.89 -4.46
CA ASN A 5 -11.95 -3.43 -5.45
C ASN A 5 -10.53 -3.57 -4.87
N TRP A 6 -10.30 -3.16 -3.62
CA TRP A 6 -9.06 -3.43 -2.91
C TRP A 6 -8.96 -4.90 -2.54
N LYS A 7 -7.85 -5.53 -2.90
CA LYS A 7 -7.52 -6.91 -2.55
C LYS A 7 -6.26 -6.92 -1.71
N LEU A 8 -6.37 -7.44 -0.49
CA LEU A 8 -5.22 -7.75 0.34
C LEU A 8 -4.33 -8.74 -0.43
N ASN A 9 -3.07 -8.39 -0.60
CA ASN A 9 -2.08 -9.25 -1.21
C ASN A 9 -1.07 -9.68 -0.14
N THR A 10 -1.01 -10.99 0.12
CA THR A 10 -0.27 -11.57 1.24
C THR A 10 1.09 -12.16 0.84
N SER A 11 1.41 -12.21 -0.45
CA SER A 11 2.45 -13.13 -0.92
C SER A 11 3.37 -12.57 -2.01
N SER A 12 3.57 -11.25 -2.05
CA SER A 12 4.31 -10.46 -3.07
C SER A 12 3.43 -9.92 -4.20
N THR A 13 3.75 -8.72 -4.67
CA THR A 13 3.21 -8.14 -5.90
C THR A 13 4.26 -8.29 -7.03
N LEU A 14 3.81 -8.38 -8.27
CA LEU A 14 4.71 -8.22 -9.42
C LEU A 14 4.56 -6.78 -9.93
N GLN A 15 5.60 -6.27 -10.58
CA GLN A 15 5.52 -4.95 -11.21
C GLN A 15 4.41 -4.97 -12.26
N ASP A 16 3.37 -4.15 -12.05
CA ASP A 16 2.25 -4.01 -12.97
C ASP A 16 1.72 -2.58 -13.02
N ASN A 17 0.63 -2.37 -13.76
CA ASN A 17 0.04 -1.05 -13.96
C ASN A 17 -1.08 -0.73 -12.96
N LYS A 18 -1.17 -1.47 -11.85
CA LYS A 18 -2.21 -1.28 -10.84
C LYS A 18 -1.78 -0.26 -9.79
N TRP A 19 -2.78 0.27 -9.09
CA TRP A 19 -2.58 1.11 -7.92
C TRP A 19 -2.46 0.24 -6.67
N TYR A 20 -1.59 0.66 -5.76
CA TYR A 20 -1.29 -0.03 -4.52
C TYR A 20 -1.37 0.91 -3.33
N ILE A 21 -1.74 0.34 -2.20
CA ILE A 21 -1.53 0.93 -0.88
C ILE A 21 -0.67 -0.04 -0.08
N ALA A 22 0.38 0.49 0.55
CA ALA A 22 1.18 -0.22 1.53
C ALA A 22 1.02 0.42 2.91
N ILE A 23 0.83 -0.42 3.92
CA ILE A 23 0.96 -0.05 5.33
C ILE A 23 2.39 -0.41 5.72
N VAL A 24 3.15 0.59 6.14
CA VAL A 24 4.60 0.46 6.30
C VAL A 24 5.06 1.07 7.61
N ASN A 25 6.18 0.63 8.15
CA ASN A 25 6.94 1.39 9.14
C ASN A 25 8.20 1.91 8.47
N GLU A 26 8.50 3.19 8.67
CA GLU A 26 9.81 3.72 8.25
C GLU A 26 10.86 3.22 9.23
N LEU A 27 12.01 2.73 8.75
CA LEU A 27 12.99 2.05 9.62
C LEU A 27 13.50 2.91 10.79
N GLU A 28 13.42 4.24 10.66
CA GLU A 28 13.87 5.18 11.69
C GLU A 28 12.75 5.66 12.62
N PHE A 29 11.49 5.30 12.36
CA PHE A 29 10.33 5.75 13.13
C PHE A 29 9.43 4.57 13.51
N ASP A 30 9.07 4.47 14.79
CA ASP A 30 8.15 3.43 15.30
C ASP A 30 6.67 3.70 14.91
N ASP A 31 6.44 4.71 14.06
CA ASP A 31 5.13 5.07 13.54
C ASP A 31 4.91 4.44 12.16
N PHE A 32 3.71 3.89 11.96
CA PHE A 32 3.33 3.39 10.65
C PHE A 32 2.88 4.54 9.73
N SER A 33 3.14 4.36 8.44
CA SER A 33 2.75 5.23 7.35
C SER A 33 1.96 4.47 6.30
N ILE A 34 1.21 5.21 5.48
CA ILE A 34 0.40 4.68 4.39
C ILE A 34 0.91 5.30 3.11
N ILE A 35 1.33 4.46 2.17
CA ILE A 35 1.88 4.92 0.91
C ILE A 35 0.98 4.43 -0.22
N LYS A 36 0.43 5.38 -0.97
CA LYS A 36 -0.19 5.09 -2.27
C LYS A 36 0.86 5.19 -3.38
N PHE A 37 0.88 4.21 -4.27
CA PHE A 37 1.79 4.23 -5.42
C PHE A 37 1.28 3.40 -6.60
N ASN A 38 1.82 3.70 -7.78
CA ASN A 38 1.77 2.87 -8.97
C ASN A 38 3.21 2.53 -9.36
N PHE A 39 3.48 1.29 -9.77
CA PHE A 39 4.83 0.87 -10.14
C PHE A 39 5.36 1.53 -11.43
N LYS A 40 4.49 2.17 -12.22
CA LYS A 40 4.92 3.05 -13.32
C LYS A 40 5.57 4.35 -12.83
N ASP A 41 5.14 4.84 -11.67
CA ASP A 41 5.48 6.18 -11.19
C ASP A 41 6.58 6.15 -10.11
N LYS A 42 6.83 5.00 -9.49
CA LYS A 42 7.81 4.84 -8.42
C LYS A 42 8.73 3.65 -8.67
N LEU A 43 10.02 3.83 -8.38
CA LEU A 43 10.98 2.74 -8.25
C LEU A 43 10.69 2.01 -6.94
N VAL A 44 10.13 0.82 -7.04
CA VAL A 44 9.87 -0.07 -5.91
C VAL A 44 10.81 -1.27 -6.05
N TRP A 45 11.77 -1.37 -5.14
CA TRP A 45 12.74 -2.47 -5.12
C TRP A 45 12.38 -3.52 -4.07
N SER A 46 12.63 -4.78 -4.40
CA SER A 46 12.42 -5.98 -3.58
C SER A 46 10.96 -6.28 -3.26
N VAL A 47 10.27 -7.01 -4.14
CA VAL A 47 8.90 -7.44 -3.88
C VAL A 47 8.85 -8.91 -3.45
N GLY A 48 8.26 -9.19 -2.28
CA GLY A 48 8.22 -10.54 -1.68
C GLY A 48 9.16 -10.76 -0.49
N VAL A 49 9.77 -9.68 0.02
CA VAL A 49 10.50 -9.63 1.29
C VAL A 49 9.93 -8.48 2.12
N PRO A 50 10.06 -8.48 3.47
CA PRO A 50 9.42 -7.48 4.31
C PRO A 50 10.00 -6.05 4.16
N TYR A 51 11.03 -5.84 3.33
CA TYR A 51 11.72 -4.56 3.15
C TYR A 51 11.59 -4.06 1.73
N HIS A 52 11.15 -2.81 1.58
CA HIS A 52 10.95 -2.18 0.28
C HIS A 52 11.58 -0.80 0.25
N ILE A 53 12.23 -0.48 -0.86
CA ILE A 53 12.64 0.90 -1.16
C ILE A 53 11.58 1.50 -2.04
N ILE A 54 10.93 2.57 -1.58
CA ILE A 54 9.95 3.33 -2.37
C ILE A 54 10.50 4.76 -2.49
N ASN A 55 10.84 5.18 -3.70
CA ASN A 55 11.45 6.49 -3.97
C ASN A 55 12.71 6.78 -3.13
N GLY A 56 13.52 5.76 -2.85
CA GLY A 56 14.79 5.89 -2.12
C GLY A 56 14.68 5.82 -0.60
N VAL A 57 13.46 5.74 -0.04
CA VAL A 57 13.23 5.55 1.40
C VAL A 57 12.98 4.07 1.70
N TRP A 58 13.59 3.57 2.78
CA TRP A 58 13.45 2.19 3.22
C TRP A 58 12.26 2.01 4.16
N TYR A 59 11.39 1.09 3.79
CA TYR A 59 10.16 0.78 4.51
C TYR A 59 10.11 -0.70 4.87
N ILE A 60 9.70 -0.99 6.10
CA ILE A 60 9.22 -2.32 6.48
C ILE A 60 7.75 -2.39 6.10
N VAL A 61 7.35 -3.32 5.24
CA VAL A 61 5.97 -3.39 4.78
C VAL A 61 5.21 -4.48 5.51
N ASN A 62 4.17 -4.05 6.21
CA ASN A 62 3.32 -4.91 7.03
C ASN A 62 2.18 -5.52 6.20
N SER A 63 1.57 -4.73 5.30
CA SER A 63 0.45 -5.16 4.47
C SER A 63 0.41 -4.45 3.11
N TYR A 64 -0.09 -5.15 2.09
CA TYR A 64 -0.30 -4.64 0.74
C TYR A 64 -1.75 -4.79 0.29
N TYR A 65 -2.27 -3.75 -0.36
CA TYR A 65 -3.57 -3.79 -1.03
C TYR A 65 -3.42 -3.39 -2.49
N ARG A 66 -3.96 -4.19 -3.40
CA ARG A 66 -4.02 -3.91 -4.84
C ARG A 66 -5.40 -3.40 -5.22
N TRP A 67 -5.46 -2.37 -6.04
CA TRP A 67 -6.71 -1.85 -6.61
C TRP A 67 -7.05 -2.56 -7.92
N ASP A 68 -8.17 -3.29 -7.93
CA ASP A 68 -8.71 -3.93 -9.14
C ASP A 68 -9.78 -3.10 -9.87
N GLY A 69 -10.05 -1.88 -9.38
CA GLY A 69 -11.01 -0.98 -10.02
C GLY A 69 -10.43 -0.27 -11.24
N VAL A 70 -11.28 0.56 -11.85
CA VAL A 70 -10.89 1.40 -12.99
C VAL A 70 -10.37 2.75 -12.47
N GLY A 71 -9.26 3.22 -13.03
CA GLY A 71 -8.68 4.52 -12.69
C GLY A 71 -7.90 4.54 -11.36
N GLU A 72 -7.49 5.74 -10.94
CA GLU A 72 -6.80 5.98 -9.67
C GLU A 72 -7.80 5.98 -8.50
N PRO A 73 -7.54 5.21 -7.44
CA PRO A 73 -8.41 5.18 -6.27
C PRO A 73 -8.17 6.36 -5.33
N GLN A 74 -9.21 6.71 -4.58
CA GLN A 74 -9.07 7.52 -3.37
C GLN A 74 -8.33 6.74 -2.28
N ILE A 75 -7.61 7.46 -1.43
CA ILE A 75 -6.88 6.88 -0.30
C ILE A 75 -7.89 6.61 0.82
N PRO A 76 -7.96 5.38 1.37
CA PRO A 76 -8.73 5.09 2.56
C PRO A 76 -8.18 5.82 3.78
N THR A 77 -9.08 6.20 4.67
CA THR A 77 -8.75 6.54 6.05
C THR A 77 -8.54 5.24 6.84
N ILE A 78 -7.35 5.06 7.39
CA ILE A 78 -7.00 3.94 8.27
C ILE A 78 -6.99 4.45 9.71
N ASP A 79 -7.57 3.67 10.61
CA ASP A 79 -7.46 3.93 12.04
C ASP A 79 -6.09 3.49 12.54
N LYS A 80 -5.39 4.44 13.18
CA LYS A 80 -4.04 4.24 13.67
C LYS A 80 -3.92 3.23 14.81
N ASN A 81 -5.00 2.98 15.54
CA ASN A 81 -4.98 2.08 16.68
C ASN A 81 -5.24 0.63 16.27
N SER A 82 -6.03 0.40 15.22
CA SER A 82 -6.38 -0.96 14.77
C SER A 82 -5.64 -1.41 13.52
N CYS A 83 -4.98 -0.50 12.81
CA CYS A 83 -4.46 -0.74 11.45
C CYS A 83 -5.56 -1.21 10.46
N GLU A 84 -6.84 -0.98 10.80
CA GLU A 84 -7.97 -1.29 9.95
C GLU A 84 -8.34 -0.09 9.08
N ILE A 85 -8.68 -0.38 7.82
CA ILE A 85 -9.21 0.61 6.88
C ILE A 85 -10.65 0.93 7.31
N ASN A 86 -10.83 2.01 8.06
CA ASN A 86 -12.10 2.33 8.71
C ASN A 86 -13.02 3.23 7.87
N TYR A 87 -12.51 4.01 6.92
CA TYR A 87 -13.36 4.93 6.15
C TYR A 87 -12.87 5.19 4.72
N TRP A 88 -13.81 5.23 3.77
CA TRP A 88 -13.60 5.72 2.40
C TRP A 88 -14.24 7.10 2.30
N LEU A 89 -13.48 8.15 1.95
CA LEU A 89 -14.06 9.48 1.67
C LEU A 89 -15.06 9.33 0.52
N LYS A 90 -16.32 9.67 0.78
CA LYS A 90 -17.44 9.55 -0.15
C LYS A 90 -17.49 10.69 -1.15
#